data_AF-A0A2V6E635-F1
#
_entry.id   AF-A0A2V6E635-F1
#
_cell.length_a   1.000
_cell.length_b   1.000
_cell.length_c   1.000
_cell.angle_alpha   90.00
_cell.angle_beta   90.00
_cell.angle_gamma   90.00
#
_symmetry.space_group_name_H-M   'P 1'
#
loop_
_entity.id
_entity.type
_entity.pdbx_description
1 polymer ?
#
loop_
_entity_poly.entity_id
_entity_poly.type
_entity_poly.pdbx_seq_one_letter_code
_entity_poly.pdbx_strand_id
1 'polypeptide(L)'
;MKRFLLLVLLAIVPMLNAAQNTDADFGAVAEEFIKGYLNARPLLATRLGFHEYDGRADDFSRLALDAESQRLRRFEDRLRKFEPEELNARNRIDLRILQAAIANELFEFQDVHKFERNHMTYAHCADLNIYIARNFAPLEDRVRSLIAIESQISNILIAGKTNLEAVLPKPHVELAIQIARGSADFLRKDMVTAV
;
A
#
# COMPACT_ATOMS: atom_id res chain seq x y z
N MET A 1 -1.14 -26.00 55.64
CA MET A 1 -1.70 -25.68 54.30
C MET A 1 -1.33 -24.26 53.82
N LYS A 2 -0.05 -23.84 53.89
CA LYS A 2 0.40 -22.50 53.45
C LYS A 2 1.63 -22.50 52.52
N ARG A 3 2.09 -23.67 52.06
CA ARG A 3 3.29 -23.81 51.21
C ARG A 3 3.00 -23.98 49.71
N PHE A 4 1.72 -24.08 49.31
CA PHE A 4 1.35 -24.29 47.90
C PHE A 4 1.01 -23.00 47.13
N LEU A 5 0.90 -21.85 47.80
CA LEU A 5 0.51 -20.58 47.16
C LEU A 5 1.68 -19.79 46.54
N LEU A 6 2.94 -20.11 46.90
CA LEU A 6 4.10 -19.33 46.45
C LEU A 6 4.67 -19.77 45.09
N LEU A 7 4.35 -20.99 44.63
CA LEU A 7 4.86 -21.54 43.36
C LEU A 7 4.03 -21.13 42.14
N VAL A 8 2.77 -20.73 42.33
CA VAL A 8 1.89 -20.28 41.24
C VAL A 8 2.19 -18.84 40.81
N LEU A 9 2.68 -17.98 41.73
CA LEU A 9 3.01 -16.59 41.40
C LEU A 9 4.31 -16.44 40.57
N LEU A 10 5.25 -17.39 40.64
CA LEU A 10 6.55 -17.27 39.96
C LEU A 10 6.50 -17.65 38.46
N ALA A 11 5.51 -18.41 38.02
CA ALA A 11 5.35 -18.83 36.62
C ALA A 11 4.46 -17.88 35.80
N ILE A 12 3.58 -17.12 36.45
CA ILE A 12 2.65 -16.20 35.78
C ILE A 12 3.38 -14.92 35.30
N VAL A 13 4.35 -14.43 36.06
CA VAL A 13 5.12 -13.21 35.70
C VAL A 13 5.96 -13.37 34.43
N PRO A 14 6.75 -14.44 34.21
CA PRO A 14 7.53 -14.59 32.98
C PRO A 14 6.66 -14.83 31.74
N MET A 15 5.51 -15.51 31.86
CA MET A 15 4.58 -15.71 30.75
C MET A 15 3.87 -14.41 30.34
N LEU A 16 3.49 -13.56 31.29
CA LEU A 16 2.91 -12.25 30.99
C LEU A 16 3.90 -11.33 30.26
N ASN A 17 5.17 -11.33 30.69
CA ASN A 17 6.23 -10.54 30.07
C ASN A 17 6.60 -11.06 28.66
N ALA A 18 6.60 -12.37 28.44
CA ALA A 18 6.86 -12.96 27.13
C ALA A 18 5.74 -12.61 26.13
N ALA A 19 4.47 -12.77 26.52
CA ALA A 19 3.33 -12.42 25.67
C ALA A 19 3.28 -10.91 25.36
N GLN A 20 3.58 -10.05 26.33
CA GLN A 20 3.68 -8.60 26.11
C GLN A 20 4.79 -8.23 25.12
N ASN A 21 5.91 -8.95 25.15
CA ASN A 21 6.99 -8.74 24.18
C ASN A 21 6.58 -9.21 22.77
N THR A 22 5.93 -10.38 22.63
CA THR A 22 5.45 -10.88 21.33
C THR A 22 4.43 -9.93 20.69
N ASP A 23 3.52 -9.37 21.48
CA ASP A 23 2.55 -8.37 21.01
C ASP A 23 3.22 -7.07 20.54
N ALA A 24 4.24 -6.58 21.26
CA ALA A 24 4.99 -5.40 20.90
C ALA A 24 5.83 -5.62 19.62
N ASP A 25 6.46 -6.80 19.50
CA ASP A 25 7.23 -7.19 18.33
C ASP A 25 6.34 -7.30 17.09
N PHE A 26 5.16 -7.91 17.23
CA PHE A 26 4.16 -7.93 16.15
C PHE A 26 3.75 -6.51 15.74
N GLY A 27 3.45 -5.65 16.72
CA GLY A 27 3.09 -4.26 16.47
C GLY A 27 4.16 -3.51 15.67
N ALA A 28 5.44 -3.68 16.03
CA ALA A 28 6.55 -3.07 15.31
C ALA A 28 6.67 -3.59 13.86
N VAL A 29 6.52 -4.90 13.64
CA VAL A 29 6.52 -5.50 12.29
C VAL A 29 5.36 -4.97 11.44
N ALA A 30 4.15 -4.90 12.02
CA ALA A 30 2.97 -4.40 11.33
C ALA A 30 3.12 -2.91 10.96
N GLU A 31 3.63 -2.08 11.87
CA GLU A 31 3.87 -0.66 11.62
C GLU A 31 4.92 -0.46 10.50
N GLU A 32 6.01 -1.22 10.53
CA GLU A 32 7.04 -1.20 9.49
C GLU A 32 6.46 -1.61 8.13
N PHE A 33 5.61 -2.64 8.10
CA PHE A 33 4.94 -3.08 6.88
C PHE A 33 4.05 -1.98 6.30
N ILE A 34 3.19 -1.37 7.14
CA ILE A 34 2.25 -0.33 6.73
C ILE A 34 3.01 0.89 6.20
N LYS A 35 4.04 1.35 6.92
CA LYS A 35 4.89 2.46 6.46
C LYS A 35 5.54 2.16 5.12
N GLY A 36 6.09 0.95 4.94
CA GLY A 36 6.67 0.54 3.67
C GLY A 36 5.63 0.47 2.54
N TYR A 37 4.43 -0.03 2.84
CA TYR A 37 3.34 -0.17 1.88
C TYR A 37 2.83 1.18 1.37
N LEU A 38 2.68 2.16 2.28
CA LEU A 38 2.30 3.54 1.94
C LEU A 38 3.43 4.28 1.20
N ASN A 39 4.70 4.04 1.56
CA ASN A 39 5.84 4.60 0.83
C ASN A 39 5.94 4.13 -0.62
N ALA A 40 5.55 2.88 -0.90
CA ALA A 40 5.49 2.36 -2.26
C ALA A 40 4.24 2.84 -3.03
N ARG A 41 3.25 3.44 -2.35
CA ARG A 41 1.96 3.88 -2.93
C ARG A 41 1.55 5.26 -2.37
N PRO A 42 2.36 6.31 -2.57
CA PRO A 42 2.10 7.63 -2.00
C PRO A 42 0.71 8.19 -2.35
N LEU A 43 0.20 7.95 -3.57
CA LEU A 43 -1.13 8.45 -3.94
C LEU A 43 -2.24 7.76 -3.15
N LEU A 44 -2.08 6.46 -2.84
CA LEU A 44 -2.97 5.74 -1.94
C LEU A 44 -2.85 6.30 -0.51
N ALA A 45 -1.64 6.60 -0.04
CA ALA A 45 -1.42 7.17 1.28
C ALA A 45 -2.16 8.51 1.46
N THR A 46 -2.03 9.44 0.50
CA THR A 46 -2.80 10.68 0.48
C THR A 46 -4.31 10.42 0.48
N ARG A 47 -4.81 9.46 -0.32
CA ARG A 47 -6.24 9.10 -0.35
C ARG A 47 -6.75 8.58 1.00
N LEU A 48 -5.88 7.91 1.77
CA LEU A 48 -6.15 7.44 3.13
C LEU A 48 -6.01 8.54 4.19
N GLY A 49 -5.53 9.73 3.83
CA GLY A 49 -5.38 10.88 4.73
C GLY A 49 -3.97 11.07 5.31
N PHE A 50 -2.98 10.32 4.84
CA PHE A 50 -1.58 10.49 5.20
C PHE A 50 -0.95 11.56 4.30
N HIS A 51 -1.10 12.81 4.71
CA HIS A 51 -0.70 13.99 3.94
C HIS A 51 0.82 14.26 3.95
N GLU A 52 1.61 13.50 4.73
CA GLU A 52 3.07 13.48 4.60
C GLU A 52 3.57 12.89 3.26
N TYR A 53 2.65 12.29 2.47
CA TYR A 53 2.92 11.75 1.14
C TYR A 53 2.46 12.67 0.00
N ASP A 54 1.85 13.83 0.31
CA ASP A 54 1.30 14.73 -0.71
C ASP A 54 2.39 15.18 -1.70
N GLY A 55 2.01 15.23 -2.98
CA GLY A 55 2.92 15.59 -4.08
C GLY A 55 3.88 14.48 -4.53
N ARG A 56 3.85 13.30 -3.92
CA ARG A 56 4.63 12.13 -4.37
C ARG A 56 3.79 11.25 -5.31
N ALA A 57 4.41 10.78 -6.38
CA ALA A 57 3.80 9.88 -7.36
C ALA A 57 4.27 8.44 -7.15
N ASP A 58 3.41 7.47 -7.50
CA ASP A 58 3.76 6.04 -7.47
C ASP A 58 4.87 5.74 -8.50
N ASP A 59 5.88 4.96 -8.10
CA ASP A 59 6.97 4.53 -8.98
C ASP A 59 6.70 3.12 -9.53
N PHE A 60 6.44 3.05 -10.84
CA PHE A 60 6.20 1.80 -11.55
C PHE A 60 7.41 1.30 -12.35
N SER A 61 8.61 1.82 -12.10
CA SER A 61 9.83 1.27 -12.69
C SER A 61 9.99 -0.20 -12.31
N ARG A 62 10.64 -1.00 -13.17
CA ARG A 62 10.87 -2.42 -12.88
C ARG A 62 11.62 -2.62 -11.57
N LEU A 63 12.58 -1.74 -11.30
CA LEU A 63 13.33 -1.73 -10.04
C LEU A 63 12.42 -1.56 -8.82
N ALA A 64 11.47 -0.61 -8.86
CA ALA A 64 10.52 -0.39 -7.77
C ALA A 64 9.57 -1.57 -7.58
N LEU A 65 9.04 -2.13 -8.67
CA LEU A 65 8.15 -3.30 -8.63
C LEU A 65 8.85 -4.55 -8.09
N ASP A 66 10.09 -4.81 -8.51
CA ASP A 66 10.89 -5.92 -8.00
C ASP A 66 11.25 -5.73 -6.52
N ALA A 67 11.57 -4.49 -6.11
CA ALA A 67 11.84 -4.15 -4.71
C ALA A 67 10.60 -4.35 -3.82
N GLU A 68 9.40 -3.95 -4.29
CA GLU A 68 8.15 -4.17 -3.57
C GLU A 68 7.82 -5.66 -3.46
N SER A 69 7.96 -6.42 -4.56
CA SER A 69 7.79 -7.88 -4.56
C SER A 69 8.69 -8.57 -3.53
N GLN A 70 9.96 -8.16 -3.45
CA GLN A 70 10.90 -8.68 -2.46
C GLN A 70 10.51 -8.25 -1.04
N ARG A 71 10.03 -7.02 -0.84
CA ARG A 71 9.55 -6.54 0.46
C ARG A 71 8.37 -7.38 0.94
N LEU A 72 7.38 -7.64 0.09
CA LEU A 72 6.21 -8.47 0.41
C LEU A 72 6.63 -9.87 0.88
N ARG A 73 7.51 -10.55 0.14
CA ARG A 73 8.04 -11.87 0.54
C ARG A 73 8.76 -11.84 1.89
N ARG A 74 9.58 -10.82 2.14
CA ARG A 74 10.25 -10.67 3.45
C ARG A 74 9.24 -10.52 4.59
N PHE A 75 8.14 -9.79 4.38
CA PHE A 75 7.12 -9.63 5.42
C PHE A 75 6.24 -10.86 5.58
N GLU A 76 5.93 -11.60 4.51
CA GLU A 76 5.29 -12.92 4.60
C GLU A 76 6.09 -13.85 5.52
N ASP A 77 7.41 -13.95 5.30
CA ASP A 77 8.30 -14.76 6.12
C ASP A 77 8.39 -14.29 7.57
N ARG A 78 8.38 -12.97 7.81
CA ARG A 78 8.39 -12.41 9.18
C ARG A 78 7.08 -12.69 9.90
N LEU A 79 5.94 -12.50 9.23
CA LEU A 79 4.62 -12.69 9.83
C LEU A 79 4.31 -14.16 10.10
N ARG A 80 4.87 -15.09 9.33
CA ARG A 80 4.74 -16.53 9.56
C ARG A 80 5.38 -17.00 10.88
N LYS A 81 6.27 -16.21 11.48
CA LYS A 81 6.95 -16.56 12.74
C LYS A 81 6.12 -16.27 13.99
N PHE A 82 5.02 -15.51 13.87
CA PHE A 82 4.15 -15.24 15.00
C PHE A 82 3.15 -16.38 15.17
N GLU A 83 3.20 -17.04 16.32
CA GLU A 83 2.19 -18.03 16.73
C GLU A 83 0.95 -17.29 17.23
N PRO A 84 -0.24 -17.49 16.63
CA PRO A 84 -1.45 -16.78 17.03
C PRO A 84 -1.77 -16.94 18.52
N GLU A 85 -1.51 -18.11 19.11
CA GLU A 85 -1.77 -18.43 20.51
C GLU A 85 -0.97 -17.55 21.49
N GLU A 86 0.17 -16.98 21.05
CA GLU A 86 1.03 -16.11 21.83
C GLU A 86 0.64 -14.62 21.75
N LEU A 87 -0.30 -14.27 20.86
CA LEU A 87 -0.80 -12.92 20.67
C LEU A 87 -2.10 -12.67 21.44
N ASN A 88 -2.32 -11.42 21.82
CA ASN A 88 -3.62 -11.02 22.37
C ASN A 88 -4.75 -11.13 21.33
N ALA A 89 -6.00 -11.09 21.80
CA ALA A 89 -7.17 -11.31 20.94
C ALA A 89 -7.26 -10.37 19.72
N ARG A 90 -6.80 -9.12 19.85
CA ARG A 90 -6.81 -8.14 18.75
C ARG A 90 -5.69 -8.44 17.75
N ASN A 91 -4.46 -8.62 18.25
CA ASN A 91 -3.30 -8.90 17.40
C ASN A 91 -3.43 -10.22 16.64
N ARG A 92 -4.14 -11.21 17.18
CA ARG A 92 -4.49 -12.43 16.44
C ARG A 92 -5.31 -12.16 15.18
N ILE A 93 -6.23 -11.21 15.24
CA ILE A 93 -7.06 -10.82 14.09
C ILE A 93 -6.21 -10.00 13.12
N ASP A 94 -5.46 -9.03 13.64
CA ASP A 94 -4.60 -8.16 12.83
C ASP A 94 -3.53 -8.97 12.09
N LEU A 95 -2.93 -9.98 12.72
CA LEU A 95 -1.98 -10.91 12.08
C LEU A 95 -2.63 -11.60 10.88
N ARG A 96 -3.85 -12.15 11.04
CA ARG A 96 -4.56 -12.84 9.96
C ARG A 96 -4.92 -11.90 8.82
N ILE A 97 -5.34 -10.67 9.12
CA ILE A 97 -5.61 -9.64 8.11
C ILE A 97 -4.34 -9.34 7.32
N LEU A 98 -3.22 -9.13 8.01
CA LEU A 98 -1.96 -8.75 7.38
C LEU A 98 -1.36 -9.88 6.54
N GLN A 99 -1.43 -11.12 7.02
CA GLN A 99 -1.05 -12.31 6.25
C GLN A 99 -1.88 -12.45 4.98
N ALA A 100 -3.21 -12.31 5.08
CA ALA A 100 -4.10 -12.38 3.93
C ALA A 100 -3.86 -11.24 2.92
N ALA A 101 -3.63 -10.02 3.42
CA ALA A 101 -3.34 -8.87 2.56
C ALA A 101 -2.02 -9.03 1.79
N ILE A 102 -0.96 -9.52 2.45
CA ILE A 102 0.32 -9.78 1.80
C ILE A 102 0.21 -10.91 0.78
N ALA A 103 -0.47 -12.00 1.13
CA ALA A 103 -0.70 -13.12 0.21
C ALA A 103 -1.46 -12.66 -1.04
N ASN A 104 -2.48 -11.80 -0.87
CA ASN A 104 -3.21 -11.22 -1.99
C ASN A 104 -2.33 -10.31 -2.87
N GLU A 105 -1.49 -9.46 -2.27
CA GLU A 105 -0.55 -8.65 -3.04
C GLU A 105 0.45 -9.53 -3.81
N LEU A 106 1.00 -10.58 -3.19
CA LEU A 106 1.90 -11.51 -3.88
C LEU A 106 1.21 -12.21 -5.05
N PHE A 107 -0.03 -12.67 -4.87
CA PHE A 107 -0.86 -13.25 -5.92
C PHE A 107 -1.09 -12.29 -7.10
N GLU A 108 -1.41 -11.02 -6.82
CA GLU A 108 -1.58 -9.98 -7.84
C GLU A 108 -0.29 -9.74 -8.65
N PHE A 109 0.87 -9.77 -8.00
CA PHE A 109 2.16 -9.62 -8.67
C PHE A 109 2.56 -10.88 -9.46
N GLN A 110 2.38 -12.07 -8.89
CA GLN A 110 3.00 -13.31 -9.37
C GLN A 110 2.11 -14.12 -10.31
N ASP A 111 0.82 -14.24 -10.00
CA ASP A 111 -0.09 -15.12 -10.71
C ASP A 111 -1.00 -14.33 -11.67
N VAL A 112 -1.49 -13.18 -11.21
CA VAL A 112 -2.31 -12.28 -12.04
C VAL A 112 -1.44 -11.50 -13.02
N HIS A 113 -0.15 -11.31 -12.71
CA HIS A 113 0.76 -10.45 -13.45
C HIS A 113 0.17 -9.05 -13.67
N LYS A 114 -0.30 -8.43 -12.58
CA LYS A 114 -1.04 -7.16 -12.62
C LYS A 114 -0.31 -6.05 -13.39
N PHE A 115 1.02 -5.97 -13.29
CA PHE A 115 1.79 -4.92 -13.94
C PHE A 115 2.05 -5.21 -15.42
N GLU A 116 2.06 -6.48 -15.82
CA GLU A 116 2.29 -6.90 -17.19
C GLU A 116 0.98 -7.04 -17.99
N ARG A 117 -0.13 -7.39 -17.34
CA ARG A 117 -1.41 -7.72 -17.99
C ARG A 117 -2.55 -6.74 -17.74
N ASN A 118 -2.47 -5.89 -16.71
CA ASN A 118 -3.50 -4.91 -16.41
C ASN A 118 -3.04 -3.48 -16.68
N HIS A 119 -3.27 -3.01 -17.89
CA HIS A 119 -3.00 -1.62 -18.30
C HIS A 119 -3.80 -0.55 -17.53
N MET A 120 -4.90 -0.91 -16.83
CA MET A 120 -5.67 0.08 -16.05
C MET A 120 -4.85 0.58 -14.87
N THR A 121 -3.93 -0.25 -14.35
CA THR A 121 -2.94 0.13 -13.34
C THR A 121 -2.23 1.43 -13.72
N TYR A 122 -1.86 1.59 -14.99
CA TYR A 122 -1.18 2.78 -15.50
C TYR A 122 -2.14 3.89 -15.92
N ALA A 123 -3.34 3.54 -16.40
CA ALA A 123 -4.35 4.53 -16.80
C ALA A 123 -4.84 5.38 -15.62
N HIS A 124 -4.81 4.84 -14.40
CA HIS A 124 -5.21 5.55 -13.17
C HIS A 124 -4.14 6.46 -12.55
N CYS A 125 -2.95 6.57 -13.15
CA CYS A 125 -1.89 7.45 -12.62
C CYS A 125 -2.27 8.94 -12.53
N ALA A 126 -3.33 9.33 -13.24
CA ALA A 126 -3.88 10.68 -13.31
C ALA A 126 -5.16 10.87 -12.47
N ASP A 127 -5.52 9.92 -11.59
CA ASP A 127 -6.64 10.07 -10.65
C ASP A 127 -6.25 10.99 -9.47
N LEU A 128 -6.26 12.29 -9.73
CA LEU A 128 -5.82 13.33 -8.79
C LEU A 128 -6.98 14.07 -8.11
N ASN A 129 -8.21 13.55 -8.22
CA ASN A 129 -9.42 14.18 -7.69
C ASN A 129 -9.35 14.42 -6.17
N ILE A 130 -8.55 13.65 -5.43
CA ILE A 130 -8.38 13.81 -3.98
C ILE A 130 -7.95 15.25 -3.59
N TYR A 131 -7.17 15.92 -4.43
CA TYR A 131 -6.67 17.27 -4.18
C TYR A 131 -7.70 18.38 -4.40
N ILE A 132 -8.86 18.09 -4.98
CA ILE A 132 -9.96 19.06 -5.12
C ILE A 132 -11.24 18.65 -4.39
N ALA A 133 -11.50 17.34 -4.27
CA ALA A 133 -12.70 16.81 -3.63
C ALA A 133 -12.71 17.00 -2.11
N ARG A 134 -11.56 17.32 -1.50
CA ARG A 134 -11.41 17.50 -0.05
C ARG A 134 -10.62 18.76 0.26
N ASN A 135 -11.11 19.53 1.24
CA ASN A 135 -10.44 20.73 1.74
C ASN A 135 -9.59 20.42 2.98
N PHE A 136 -8.49 19.67 2.80
CA PHE A 136 -7.61 19.22 3.89
C PHE A 136 -6.38 20.13 4.12
N ALA A 137 -6.05 20.98 3.15
CA ALA A 137 -4.93 21.92 3.17
C ALA A 137 -5.28 23.18 2.36
N PRO A 138 -4.54 24.30 2.55
CA PRO A 138 -4.67 25.48 1.70
C PRO A 138 -4.63 25.12 0.21
N LEU A 139 -5.42 25.82 -0.61
CA LEU A 139 -5.54 25.49 -2.03
C LEU A 139 -4.18 25.52 -2.74
N GLU A 140 -3.33 26.50 -2.43
CA GLU A 140 -1.99 26.62 -3.01
C GLU A 140 -1.12 25.38 -2.75
N ASP A 141 -1.18 24.80 -1.54
CA ASP A 141 -0.42 23.60 -1.19
C ASP A 141 -0.93 22.36 -1.95
N ARG A 142 -2.25 22.25 -2.10
CA ARG A 142 -2.88 21.17 -2.88
C ARG A 142 -2.53 21.29 -4.36
N VAL A 143 -2.53 22.50 -4.92
CA VAL A 143 -2.13 22.77 -6.31
C VAL A 143 -0.64 22.46 -6.53
N ARG A 144 0.23 22.80 -5.58
CA ARG A 144 1.66 22.45 -5.66
C ARG A 144 1.87 20.94 -5.72
N SER A 145 1.10 20.19 -4.92
CA SER A 145 1.12 18.73 -4.90
C SER A 145 0.59 18.13 -6.22
N LEU A 146 -0.49 18.69 -6.77
CA LEU A 146 -1.01 18.33 -8.09
C LEU A 146 0.06 18.47 -9.18
N ILE A 147 0.68 19.64 -9.28
CA ILE A 147 1.73 19.92 -10.28
C ILE A 147 2.90 18.95 -10.15
N ALA A 148 3.33 18.65 -8.92
CA ALA A 148 4.41 17.71 -8.66
C ALA A 148 4.08 16.31 -9.21
N ILE A 149 2.87 15.81 -8.97
CA ILE A 149 2.43 14.49 -9.47
C ILE A 149 2.24 14.51 -10.99
N GLU A 150 1.59 15.54 -11.53
CA GLU A 150 1.37 15.67 -12.98
C GLU A 150 2.68 15.65 -13.77
N SER A 151 3.74 16.25 -13.22
CA SER A 151 5.09 16.22 -13.83
C SER A 151 5.66 14.80 -14.00
N GLN A 152 5.19 13.84 -13.21
CA GLN A 152 5.65 12.44 -13.23
C GLN A 152 4.79 11.52 -14.10
N ILE A 153 3.60 11.96 -14.55
CA ILE A 153 2.67 11.12 -15.34
C ILE A 153 3.35 10.55 -16.58
N SER A 154 4.17 11.35 -17.28
CA SER A 154 4.89 10.88 -18.46
C SER A 154 5.84 9.72 -18.14
N ASN A 155 6.56 9.80 -17.01
CA ASN A 155 7.46 8.74 -16.57
C ASN A 155 6.68 7.46 -16.20
N ILE A 156 5.53 7.61 -15.53
CA ILE A 156 4.65 6.48 -15.19
C ILE A 156 4.15 5.78 -16.46
N LEU A 157 3.72 6.54 -17.47
CA LEU A 157 3.25 5.96 -18.73
C LEU A 157 4.39 5.29 -19.52
N ILE A 158 5.62 5.81 -19.46
CA ILE A 158 6.81 5.16 -20.05
C ILE A 158 7.11 3.84 -19.34
N ALA A 159 7.05 3.81 -18.00
CA ALA A 159 7.21 2.60 -17.23
C ALA A 159 6.11 1.57 -17.60
N GLY A 160 4.86 2.02 -17.70
CA GLY A 160 3.75 1.18 -18.15
C GLY A 160 3.99 0.54 -19.52
N LYS A 161 4.46 1.31 -20.51
CA LYS A 161 4.83 0.75 -21.83
C LYS A 161 5.93 -0.30 -21.77
N THR A 162 6.86 -0.16 -20.82
CA THR A 162 7.96 -1.11 -20.64
C THR A 162 7.51 -2.39 -19.93
N ASN A 163 6.57 -2.27 -18.99
CA ASN A 163 6.11 -3.40 -18.18
C ASN A 163 5.06 -4.26 -18.89
N LEU A 164 4.17 -3.65 -19.68
CA LEU A 164 3.06 -4.35 -20.31
C LEU A 164 3.51 -5.38 -21.35
N GLU A 165 2.82 -6.51 -21.41
CA GLU A 165 3.01 -7.51 -22.47
C GLU A 165 2.66 -6.91 -23.84
N ALA A 166 3.33 -7.38 -24.89
CA ALA A 166 3.14 -6.89 -26.25
C ALA A 166 1.74 -7.17 -26.83
N VAL A 167 1.04 -8.18 -26.30
CA VAL A 167 -0.30 -8.58 -26.73
C VAL A 167 -1.22 -8.67 -25.51
N LEU A 168 -2.28 -7.88 -25.50
CA LEU A 168 -3.26 -7.80 -24.42
C LEU A 168 -4.69 -7.95 -24.97
N PRO A 169 -5.67 -8.35 -24.14
CA PRO A 169 -7.06 -8.43 -24.56
C PRO A 169 -7.58 -7.09 -25.06
N LYS A 170 -8.07 -7.04 -26.31
CA LYS A 170 -8.58 -5.82 -26.94
C LYS A 170 -9.61 -5.05 -26.08
N PRO A 171 -10.63 -5.68 -25.46
CA PRO A 171 -11.61 -4.96 -24.66
C PRO A 171 -10.99 -4.23 -23.48
N HIS A 172 -9.97 -4.82 -22.89
CA HIS A 172 -9.26 -4.22 -21.77
C HIS A 172 -8.49 -2.98 -22.28
N VAL A 173 -7.76 -3.10 -23.40
CA VAL A 173 -6.94 -2.01 -23.96
C VAL A 173 -7.83 -0.81 -24.32
N GLU A 174 -8.98 -1.07 -24.94
CA GLU A 174 -9.96 -0.04 -25.28
C GLU A 174 -10.48 0.68 -24.03
N LEU A 175 -10.77 -0.06 -22.95
CA LEU A 175 -11.18 0.51 -21.67
C LEU A 175 -10.09 1.39 -21.05
N ALA A 176 -8.82 0.94 -21.04
CA ALA A 176 -7.73 1.77 -20.53
C ALA A 176 -7.52 3.05 -21.35
N ILE A 177 -7.69 2.99 -22.68
CA ILE A 177 -7.67 4.18 -23.53
C ILE A 177 -8.81 5.13 -23.17
N GLN A 178 -10.02 4.61 -22.92
CA GLN A 178 -11.16 5.43 -22.49
C GLN A 178 -10.89 6.11 -21.14
N ILE A 179 -10.38 5.36 -20.14
CA ILE A 179 -10.01 5.90 -18.83
C ILE A 179 -8.96 7.01 -19.00
N ALA A 180 -7.86 6.74 -19.71
CA ALA A 180 -6.78 7.72 -19.89
C ALA A 180 -7.25 8.99 -20.62
N ARG A 181 -8.13 8.87 -21.62
CA ARG A 181 -8.74 10.02 -22.30
C ARG A 181 -9.61 10.84 -21.35
N GLY A 182 -10.44 10.16 -20.54
CA GLY A 182 -11.26 10.80 -19.52
C GLY A 182 -10.44 11.56 -18.49
N SER A 183 -9.40 10.93 -17.93
CA SER A 183 -8.48 11.58 -16.99
C SER A 183 -7.77 12.79 -17.62
N ALA A 184 -7.30 12.67 -18.86
CA ALA A 184 -6.64 13.78 -19.55
C ALA A 184 -7.60 14.95 -19.84
N ASP A 185 -8.88 14.68 -20.12
CA ASP A 185 -9.88 15.73 -20.33
C ASP A 185 -10.24 16.44 -19.02
N PHE A 186 -10.46 15.66 -17.96
CA PHE A 186 -10.71 16.15 -16.60
C PHE A 186 -9.58 17.06 -16.10
N LEU A 187 -8.32 16.62 -16.20
CA LEU A 187 -7.16 17.42 -15.79
C LEU A 187 -7.03 18.72 -16.60
N ARG A 188 -7.39 18.71 -17.90
CA ARG A 188 -7.28 19.89 -18.76
C ARG A 188 -8.37 20.93 -18.51
N LYS A 189 -9.56 20.50 -18.08
CA LYS A 189 -10.76 21.36 -18.03
C LYS A 189 -11.28 21.54 -16.62
N ASP A 190 -11.79 20.46 -16.04
CA ASP A 190 -12.53 20.50 -14.78
C ASP A 190 -11.58 20.79 -13.62
N MET A 191 -10.39 20.19 -13.62
CA MET A 191 -9.36 20.46 -12.61
C MET A 191 -8.95 21.92 -12.61
N VAL A 192 -8.69 22.50 -13.79
CA VAL A 192 -8.34 23.94 -13.93
C VAL A 192 -9.46 24.85 -13.45
N THR A 193 -10.72 24.45 -13.60
CA THR A 193 -11.87 25.22 -13.14
C THR A 193 -12.06 25.12 -11.61
N ALA A 194 -11.62 24.01 -11.02
CA ALA A 194 -11.80 23.71 -9.60
C ALA A 194 -10.72 24.30 -8.69
N VAL A 195 -9.57 24.70 -9.25
CA VAL A 195 -8.43 25.31 -8.54
C VAL A 195 -8.33 26.80 -8.80
#